data_AF-A0A6G3Z711-F1
#
_entry.id   AF-A0A6G3Z711-F1
#
_cell.length_a   1.000
_cell.length_b   1.000
_cell.length_c   1.000
_cell.angle_alpha   90.00
_cell.angle_beta   90.00
_cell.angle_gamma   90.00
#
_symmetry.space_group_name_H-M   'P 1'
#
loop_
_entity.id
_entity.type
_entity.pdbx_description
1 polymer ?
#
loop_
_entity_poly.entity_id
_entity_poly.type
_entity_poly.pdbx_seq_one_letter_code
_entity_poly.pdbx_strand_id
1 'polypeptide(L)' 'ISPPLETALWQHWKITQVVTKASGQAGGEHHKQAIAAKLGVRLIRLARPAITYPACTDSLAAAVEFALQIPA' A
#
# COMPACT_ATOMS: atom_id res chain seq x y z
N ILE A 1 2.46 6.35 -6.59
CA ILE A 1 1.65 7.15 -7.55
C ILE A 1 1.10 8.36 -6.80
N SER A 2 1.06 9.55 -7.40
CA SER A 2 0.50 10.70 -6.72
C SER A 2 -1.04 10.59 -6.69
N PRO A 3 -1.73 11.12 -5.66
CA PRO A 3 -3.20 11.09 -5.60
C PRO A 3 -3.90 11.70 -6.83
N PRO A 4 -3.42 12.83 -7.42
CA PRO A 4 -4.03 13.38 -8.64
C PRO A 4 -3.92 12.44 -9.84
N LEU A 5 -2.75 11.82 -10.04
CA LEU A 5 -2.55 10.87 -11.15
C LEU A 5 -3.41 9.63 -10.97
N GLU A 6 -3.50 9.11 -9.74
CA GLU A 6 -4.35 7.96 -9.45
C GLU A 6 -5.84 8.25 -9.69
N THR A 7 -6.31 9.43 -9.26
CA THR A 7 -7.68 9.89 -9.54
C THR A 7 -7.96 9.96 -11.05
N ALA A 8 -7.05 10.57 -11.81
CA ALA A 8 -7.20 10.70 -13.26
C ALA A 8 -7.25 9.32 -13.96
N LEU A 9 -6.42 8.37 -13.53
CA LEU A 9 -6.43 7.01 -14.08
C LEU A 9 -7.74 6.28 -13.77
N TRP A 10 -8.26 6.39 -12.54
CA TRP A 10 -9.51 5.73 -12.16
C TRP A 10 -10.70 6.26 -12.96
N GLN A 11 -10.76 7.58 -13.17
CA GLN A 11 -11.79 8.21 -13.99
C GLN A 11 -11.64 7.83 -15.46
N HIS A 12 -10.42 7.91 -16.01
CA HIS A 12 -10.13 7.63 -17.41
C HIS A 12 -10.52 6.19 -17.80
N TRP A 13 -10.20 5.22 -16.94
CA TRP A 13 -10.55 3.81 -17.15
C TRP A 13 -11.94 3.43 -16.64
N LYS A 14 -12.71 4.39 -16.12
CA LYS A 14 -14.06 4.15 -15.58
C LYS A 14 -14.07 3.03 -14.55
N ILE A 15 -13.07 3.02 -13.67
CA ILE A 15 -12.95 2.03 -12.61
C ILE A 15 -14.16 2.13 -11.69
N THR A 16 -14.84 1.00 -11.45
CA THR A 16 -15.96 0.90 -10.51
C THR A 16 -15.57 0.19 -9.21
N GLN A 17 -14.49 -0.59 -9.23
CA GLN A 17 -14.02 -1.36 -8.09
C GLN A 17 -12.48 -1.41 -8.06
N VAL A 18 -11.91 -1.31 -6.86
CA VAL A 18 -10.46 -1.45 -6.61
C VAL A 18 -10.24 -2.51 -5.56
N VAL A 19 -9.34 -3.46 -5.85
CA VAL A 19 -8.85 -4.44 -4.87
C VAL A 19 -7.46 -4.00 -4.44
N THR A 20 -7.24 -3.85 -3.13
CA THR A 20 -5.95 -3.42 -2.59
C THR A 20 -5.55 -4.26 -1.37
N LYS A 21 -4.23 -4.39 -1.15
CA LYS A 21 -3.68 -5.02 0.05
C LYS A 21 -3.62 -3.98 1.17
N ALA A 22 -3.97 -4.37 2.40
CA ALA A 22 -3.79 -3.55 3.60
C ALA A 22 -2.29 -3.39 3.93
N SER A 23 -1.60 -2.59 3.13
CA SER A 23 -0.15 -2.36 3.20
C SER A 23 0.21 -1.20 4.13
N GLY A 24 -0.76 -0.53 4.74
CA GLY A 24 -0.56 0.59 5.64
C GLY A 24 -0.22 1.91 4.92
N GLN A 25 0.17 2.90 5.71
CA GLN A 25 0.49 4.28 5.29
C GLN A 25 1.51 4.32 4.14
N ALA A 26 2.64 3.60 4.30
CA ALA A 26 3.71 3.56 3.30
C ALA A 26 3.25 2.99 1.94
N GLY A 27 2.21 2.12 1.94
CA GLY A 27 1.63 1.55 0.73
C GLY A 27 0.66 2.47 -0.01
N GLY A 28 0.46 3.71 0.45
CA GLY A 28 -0.50 4.64 -0.14
C GLY A 28 -1.96 4.23 0.06
N GLU A 29 -2.23 3.39 1.05
CA GLU A 29 -3.56 2.86 1.34
C GLU A 29 -4.57 3.97 1.64
N HIS A 30 -4.15 4.97 2.43
CA HIS A 30 -4.98 6.11 2.80
C HIS A 30 -5.45 6.92 1.57
N HIS A 31 -4.57 7.11 0.58
CA HIS A 31 -4.92 7.80 -0.66
C HIS A 31 -6.00 7.03 -1.44
N LYS A 32 -5.87 5.71 -1.55
CA LYS A 32 -6.85 4.87 -2.25
C LYS A 32 -8.22 4.91 -1.57
N GLN A 33 -8.25 4.92 -0.24
CA GLN A 33 -9.49 5.08 0.52
C GLN A 33 -10.15 6.43 0.25
N ALA A 34 -9.39 7.52 0.28
CA ALA A 34 -9.91 8.86 0.01
C ALA A 34 -10.44 9.01 -1.42
N ILE A 35 -9.69 8.52 -2.42
CA ILE A 35 -10.11 8.57 -3.83
C ILE A 35 -11.35 7.70 -4.05
N ALA A 36 -11.41 6.50 -3.46
CA ALA A 36 -12.56 5.61 -3.57
C ALA A 36 -13.84 6.25 -3.03
N ALA A 37 -13.75 6.84 -1.83
CA ALA A 37 -14.87 7.57 -1.23
C ALA A 37 -15.31 8.75 -2.12
N LYS A 38 -14.35 9.52 -2.66
CA LYS A 38 -14.64 10.68 -3.51
C LYS A 38 -15.30 10.31 -4.84
N LEU A 39 -14.87 9.20 -5.45
CA LEU A 39 -15.34 8.77 -6.77
C LEU A 39 -16.52 7.79 -6.73
N GLY A 40 -16.98 7.38 -5.53
CA GLY A 40 -18.01 6.36 -5.39
C GLY A 40 -17.56 4.97 -5.87
N VAL A 41 -16.25 4.71 -5.85
CA VAL A 41 -15.64 3.44 -6.27
C VAL A 41 -15.65 2.47 -5.11
N ARG A 42 -16.08 1.23 -5.34
CA ARG A 42 -16.04 0.19 -4.30
C ARG A 42 -14.59 -0.19 -4.01
N LEU A 43 -14.18 -0.12 -2.74
CA LEU A 43 -12.84 -0.53 -2.32
C LEU A 43 -12.89 -1.84 -1.54
N ILE A 44 -12.16 -2.85 -2.02
CA ILE A 44 -12.01 -4.16 -1.36
C ILE A 44 -10.60 -4.22 -0.80
N ARG A 45 -10.48 -4.31 0.53
CA ARG A 45 -9.20 -4.40 1.23
C ARG A 45 -8.92 -5.85 1.62
N LEU A 46 -7.81 -6.40 1.13
CA LEU A 46 -7.32 -7.71 1.51
C LEU A 46 -6.46 -7.57 2.76
N ALA A 47 -6.87 -8.24 3.85
CA ALA A 47 -6.09 -8.34 5.07
C ALA A 47 -4.76 -9.04 4.79
N ARG A 48 -3.70 -8.61 5.49
CA ARG A 48 -2.41 -9.31 5.42
C ARG A 48 -2.54 -10.66 6.15
N PRO A 49 -2.13 -11.79 5.54
CA PRO A 49 -2.10 -13.05 6.25
C PRO A 49 -1.08 -12.99 7.42
N ALA A 50 -1.41 -13.65 8.51
CA ALA A 50 -0.49 -13.80 9.63
C ALA A 50 0.63 -14.77 9.23
N ILE A 51 1.80 -14.22 8.91
CA ILE A 51 3.01 -14.97 8.58
C ILE A 51 4.06 -14.57 9.62
N THR A 52 4.66 -15.57 10.27
CA THR A 52 5.76 -15.34 11.21
C THR A 52 7.05 -15.16 10.42
N TYR A 53 7.51 -13.91 10.31
CA TYR A 53 8.81 -13.60 9.73
C TYR A 53 9.88 -13.66 10.83
N PRO A 54 11.08 -14.22 10.55
CA PRO A 54 12.16 -14.29 11.54
C PRO A 54 12.63 -12.91 12.03
N ALA A 55 12.58 -11.90 11.16
CA ALA A 55 12.90 -10.52 11.48
C ALA A 55 11.94 -9.58 10.73
N CYS A 56 11.41 -8.58 11.43
CA CYS A 56 10.58 -7.52 10.87
C CYS A 56 10.87 -6.22 11.59
N THR A 57 10.93 -5.13 10.83
CA THR A 57 11.12 -3.78 11.35
C THR A 57 10.37 -2.78 10.46
N ASP A 58 9.89 -1.69 11.05
CA ASP A 58 9.36 -0.51 10.37
C ASP A 58 10.40 0.62 10.27
N SER A 59 11.59 0.42 10.86
CA SER A 59 12.69 1.37 10.83
C SER A 59 13.63 1.10 9.66
N LEU A 60 13.79 2.09 8.79
CA LEU A 60 14.78 2.05 7.72
C LEU A 60 16.20 1.86 8.27
N ALA A 61 16.54 2.55 9.37
CA ALA A 61 17.86 2.43 9.97
C ALA A 61 18.14 1.00 10.45
N ALA A 62 17.19 0.38 11.13
CA ALA A 62 17.31 -1.01 11.58
C ALA A 62 17.38 -1.99 10.39
N ALA A 63 16.65 -1.73 9.30
CA ALA A 63 16.71 -2.56 8.10
C ALA A 63 18.07 -2.47 7.40
N VAL A 64 18.66 -1.28 7.34
CA VAL A 64 20.01 -1.06 6.77
C VAL A 64 21.07 -1.73 7.63
N GLU A 65 21.02 -1.53 8.95
CA GLU A 65 21.94 -2.17 9.88
C GLU A 65 21.87 -3.70 9.73
N PHE A 66 20.67 -4.27 9.72
CA PHE A 66 20.47 -5.71 9.51
C PHE A 66 21.08 -6.20 8.18
N ALA A 67 20.87 -5.49 7.08
CA ALA A 67 21.39 -5.87 5.77
C ALA A 67 22.92 -5.85 5.69
N LEU A 68 23.56 -4.94 6.43
CA LEU A 68 25.02 -4.82 6.47
C LEU A 68 25.71 -5.89 7.34
N GLN A 69 24.95 -6.62 8.16
CA GLN A 69 25.48 -7.71 9.01
C GLN A 69 25.57 -9.06 8.28
N ILE A 70 25.03 -9.18 7.06
CA ILE A 70 25.03 -10.43 6.30
C ILE A 70 26.38 -10.55 5.58
N PRO A 71 27.26 -11.52 5.93
CA PRO A 71 28.50 -11.75 5.19
C PRO A 71 28.19 -12.18 3.75
N ALA A 72 29.00 -11.70 2.80
CA ALA A 72 28.86 -11.94 1.36
C ALA A 72 28.96 -13.42 0.98
#